data_AF-A0A9E3W7T5-F1
#
_entry.id   AF-A0A9E3W7T5-F1
#
_cell.length_a   1.000
_cell.length_b   1.000
_cell.length_c   1.000
_cell.angle_alpha   90.00
_cell.angle_beta   90.00
_cell.angle_gamma   90.00
#
_symmetry.space_group_name_H-M   'P 1'
#
loop_
_entity.id
_entity.type
_entity.pdbx_description
1 polymer ?
#
loop_
_entity_poly.entity_id
_entity_poly.type
_entity_poly.pdbx_seq_one_letter_code
_entity_poly.pdbx_strand_id
1 'polypeptide(L)'
;PGLNVLALRKGLPVEAGVEVLGTVARPKARLVSSPDVPEPEKLAWLVLGRGQGDVSAGDAATLVQAANALLGSDAPASAKILGGFGLDDVRLGRDDSSALGTLPQSTVAGRTGQASAAEVVTVGKRLTDDIYVSYRQGLADAEGSLRIAWQLTQGLQLILRAGYLPGVDAVYRFSFR
;
A
#
# COMPACT_ATOMS: atom_id res chain seq x y z
N PRO A 1 10.32 28.24 -6.67
CA PRO A 1 10.96 27.78 -7.93
C PRO A 1 10.02 26.80 -8.65
N GLY A 2 9.85 26.94 -9.96
CA GLY A 2 9.11 25.97 -10.78
C GLY A 2 10.00 24.77 -11.14
N LEU A 3 9.43 23.58 -11.14
CA LEU A 3 10.07 22.32 -11.53
C LEU A 3 9.53 21.89 -12.90
N ASN A 4 10.42 21.61 -13.84
CA ASN A 4 10.10 20.99 -15.12
C ASN A 4 11.24 20.01 -15.46
N VAL A 5 11.00 18.72 -15.22
CA VAL A 5 11.99 17.66 -15.37
C VAL A 5 11.38 16.54 -16.20
N LEU A 6 12.09 16.09 -17.24
CA LEU A 6 11.72 14.93 -18.04
C LEU A 6 12.79 13.87 -17.91
N ALA A 7 12.41 12.69 -17.43
CA ALA A 7 13.27 11.51 -17.34
C ALA A 7 12.74 10.43 -18.28
N LEU A 8 13.56 9.96 -19.21
CA LEU A 8 13.21 8.93 -20.20
C LEU A 8 14.09 7.71 -20.02
N ARG A 9 13.50 6.52 -20.15
CA ARG A 9 14.23 5.25 -20.24
C ARG A 9 14.43 4.90 -21.72
N LYS A 10 15.67 5.08 -22.19
CA LYS A 10 16.06 4.88 -23.60
C LYS A 10 16.49 3.43 -23.86
N GLY A 11 16.43 3.02 -25.13
CA GLY A 11 16.93 1.70 -25.57
C GLY A 11 15.93 0.54 -25.43
N LEU A 12 14.65 0.86 -25.31
CA LEU A 12 13.55 -0.10 -25.29
C LEU A 12 12.63 0.11 -26.50
N PRO A 13 11.88 -0.91 -26.95
CA PRO A 13 10.86 -0.77 -28.00
C PRO A 13 9.84 0.33 -27.73
N VAL A 14 9.54 0.60 -26.45
CA VAL A 14 8.75 1.74 -25.99
C VAL A 14 9.57 2.53 -24.99
N GLU A 15 9.93 3.76 -25.36
CA GLU A 15 10.64 4.68 -24.47
C GLU A 15 9.65 5.29 -23.48
N ALA A 16 9.50 4.67 -22.33
CA ALA A 16 8.68 5.19 -21.24
C ALA A 16 9.48 6.17 -20.36
N GLY A 17 8.81 7.17 -19.82
CA GLY A 17 9.41 8.15 -18.94
C GLY A 17 8.43 8.83 -17.99
N VAL A 18 8.99 9.63 -17.09
CA VAL A 18 8.25 10.46 -16.14
C VAL A 18 8.59 11.93 -16.41
N GLU A 19 7.55 12.73 -16.54
CA GLU A 19 7.64 14.18 -16.53
C GLU A 19 7.16 14.70 -15.17
N VAL A 20 7.96 15.52 -14.51
CA VAL A 20 7.64 16.15 -13.22
C VAL A 20 7.54 17.66 -13.42
N LEU A 21 6.34 18.18 -13.19
CA LEU A 21 5.97 19.58 -13.34
C LEU A 21 5.57 20.18 -11.97
N GLY A 22 5.46 21.50 -11.88
CA GLY A 22 4.87 22.20 -10.74
C GLY A 22 5.89 22.93 -9.87
N THR A 23 5.76 22.87 -8.55
CA THR A 23 6.71 23.48 -7.62
C THR A 23 7.34 22.43 -6.74
N VAL A 24 8.51 22.71 -6.14
CA VAL A 24 9.18 21.78 -5.22
C VAL A 24 8.26 21.39 -4.05
N ALA A 25 7.38 22.30 -3.61
CA ALA A 25 6.42 22.03 -2.54
C ALA A 25 5.22 21.17 -2.98
N ARG A 26 4.90 21.13 -4.27
CA ARG A 26 3.79 20.38 -4.86
C ARG A 26 4.15 19.88 -6.26
N PRO A 27 5.03 18.87 -6.38
CA PRO A 27 5.37 18.29 -7.68
C PRO A 27 4.18 17.48 -8.22
N LYS A 28 3.98 17.53 -9.53
CA LYS A 28 3.01 16.71 -10.27
C LYS A 28 3.76 15.83 -11.25
N ALA A 29 3.67 14.51 -11.10
CA ALA A 29 4.29 13.56 -12.00
C ALA A 29 3.28 13.04 -13.04
N ARG A 30 3.70 12.93 -14.30
CA ARG A 30 2.96 12.40 -15.45
C ARG A 30 3.80 11.33 -16.15
N LEU A 31 3.16 10.23 -16.57
CA LEU A 31 3.81 9.25 -17.43
C LEU A 31 3.73 9.66 -18.90
N VAL A 32 4.86 9.56 -19.58
CA VAL A 32 4.98 9.80 -21.01
C VAL A 32 5.62 8.59 -21.67
N SER A 33 5.29 8.33 -22.93
CA SER A 33 5.92 7.26 -23.69
C SER A 33 6.03 7.64 -25.17
N SER A 34 7.04 7.09 -25.83
CA SER A 34 7.19 7.15 -27.28
C SER A 34 7.51 5.73 -27.79
N PRO A 35 6.64 5.08 -28.58
CA PRO A 35 5.30 5.50 -29.02
C PRO A 35 4.27 5.64 -27.88
N ASP A 36 3.15 6.33 -28.15
CA ASP A 36 2.09 6.53 -27.16
C ASP A 36 1.31 5.22 -26.95
N VAL A 37 1.48 4.62 -25.77
CA VAL A 37 0.80 3.38 -25.36
C VAL A 37 -0.15 3.67 -24.19
N PRO A 38 -1.09 2.80 -23.81
CA PRO A 38 -1.93 3.02 -22.64
C PRO A 38 -1.12 3.22 -21.35
N GLU A 39 -1.58 4.06 -20.42
CA GLU A 39 -0.87 4.38 -19.17
C GLU A 39 -0.34 3.16 -18.38
N PRO A 40 -1.10 2.06 -18.24
CA PRO A 40 -0.59 0.87 -17.54
C PRO A 40 0.59 0.21 -18.26
N GLU A 41 0.63 0.33 -19.60
CA GLU A 41 1.74 -0.17 -20.40
C GLU A 41 2.96 0.77 -20.31
N LYS A 42 2.76 2.10 -20.25
CA LYS A 42 3.85 3.06 -19.97
C LYS A 42 4.55 2.72 -18.65
N LEU A 43 3.77 2.41 -17.62
CA LEU A 43 4.28 1.99 -16.31
C LEU A 43 5.04 0.67 -16.37
N ALA A 44 4.53 -0.34 -17.08
CA ALA A 44 5.21 -1.62 -17.25
C ALA A 44 6.57 -1.46 -17.93
N TRP A 45 6.66 -0.66 -19.00
CA TRP A 45 7.94 -0.35 -19.64
C TRP A 45 8.90 0.43 -18.74
N LEU A 46 8.37 1.32 -17.89
CA LEU A 46 9.19 2.11 -16.96
C LEU A 46 9.76 1.26 -15.83
N VAL A 47 8.93 0.45 -15.18
CA VAL A 47 9.29 -0.36 -14.00
C VAL A 47 10.00 -1.66 -14.42
N LEU A 48 9.40 -2.40 -15.35
CA LEU A 48 9.84 -3.75 -15.72
C LEU A 48 10.73 -3.76 -16.97
N GLY A 49 10.70 -2.70 -17.79
CA GLY A 49 11.44 -2.68 -19.07
C GLY A 49 10.82 -3.54 -20.17
N ARG A 50 9.58 -3.99 -19.99
CA ARG A 50 8.83 -4.83 -20.93
C ARG A 50 7.33 -4.53 -20.83
N GLY A 51 6.61 -4.80 -21.91
CA GLY A 51 5.17 -4.56 -22.04
C GLY A 51 4.32 -5.53 -21.21
N GLN A 52 3.04 -5.20 -21.07
CA GLN A 52 2.09 -5.97 -20.24
C GLN A 52 1.78 -7.39 -20.76
N GLY A 53 2.06 -7.67 -22.04
CA GLY A 53 1.82 -8.99 -22.65
C GLY A 53 2.68 -10.12 -22.07
N ASP A 54 3.80 -9.77 -21.43
CA ASP A 54 4.76 -10.73 -20.86
C ASP A 54 4.80 -10.72 -19.32
N VAL A 55 3.78 -10.13 -18.68
CA VAL A 55 3.73 -9.94 -17.21
C VAL A 55 3.29 -11.24 -16.53
N SER A 56 4.19 -11.83 -15.74
CA SER A 56 3.86 -12.96 -14.86
C SER A 56 3.10 -12.47 -13.61
N ALA A 57 2.43 -13.38 -12.89
CA ALA A 57 1.72 -13.03 -11.65
C ALA A 57 2.63 -12.37 -10.59
N GLY A 58 3.94 -12.68 -10.60
CA GLY A 58 4.92 -12.03 -9.73
C GLY A 58 5.24 -10.58 -10.15
N ASP A 59 5.26 -10.29 -11.45
CA ASP A 59 5.50 -8.96 -11.98
C ASP A 59 4.33 -8.00 -11.67
N ALA A 60 3.09 -8.51 -11.63
CA ALA A 60 1.90 -7.74 -11.24
C ALA A 60 1.99 -7.21 -9.80
N ALA A 61 2.52 -8.02 -8.87
CA ALA A 61 2.72 -7.59 -7.48
C ALA A 61 3.75 -6.45 -7.38
N THR A 62 4.82 -6.50 -8.18
CA THR A 62 5.84 -5.43 -8.21
C THR A 62 5.32 -4.13 -8.81
N LEU A 63 4.43 -4.20 -9.81
CA LEU A 63 3.78 -3.02 -10.38
C LEU A 63 2.85 -2.34 -9.37
N VAL A 64 2.08 -3.11 -8.60
CA VAL A 64 1.22 -2.58 -7.54
C VAL A 64 2.05 -1.89 -6.45
N GLN A 65 3.20 -2.46 -6.07
CA GLN A 65 4.11 -1.84 -5.09
C GLN A 65 4.74 -0.54 -5.64
N ALA A 66 5.17 -0.52 -6.91
CA ALA A 66 5.73 0.67 -7.53
C ALA A 66 4.67 1.78 -7.73
N ALA A 67 3.44 1.41 -8.09
CA ALA A 67 2.31 2.35 -8.18
C ALA A 67 2.00 2.98 -6.81
N ASN A 68 2.01 2.19 -5.73
CA ASN A 68 1.85 2.70 -4.36
C ASN A 68 2.97 3.67 -3.95
N ALA A 69 4.21 3.37 -4.33
CA ALA A 69 5.35 4.26 -4.06
C ALA A 69 5.27 5.57 -4.87
N LEU A 70 4.77 5.51 -6.11
CA LEU A 70 4.64 6.66 -7.00
C LEU A 70 3.41 7.53 -6.67
N LEU A 71 2.32 6.94 -6.20
CA LEU A 71 1.07 7.63 -5.83
C LEU A 71 1.09 8.26 -4.43
N GLY A 72 2.14 8.00 -3.66
CA GLY A 72 2.27 8.49 -2.30
C GLY A 72 1.48 7.66 -1.30
N SER A 73 2.05 7.50 -0.12
CA SER A 73 1.60 6.70 1.03
C SER A 73 0.25 7.09 1.65
N ASP A 74 -0.60 7.83 0.93
CA ASP A 74 -1.93 8.27 1.38
C ASP A 74 -3.06 7.94 0.39
N ALA A 75 -2.76 7.24 -0.71
CA ALA A 75 -3.79 6.77 -1.65
C ALA A 75 -4.02 5.26 -1.48
N PRO A 76 -5.21 4.80 -1.05
CA PRO A 76 -5.52 3.38 -0.99
C PRO A 76 -5.67 2.81 -2.41
N ALA A 77 -4.58 2.33 -3.01
CA ALA A 77 -4.60 1.60 -4.28
C ALA A 77 -5.12 0.16 -4.11
N SER A 78 -6.22 0.01 -3.38
CA SER A 78 -6.89 -1.26 -3.13
C SER A 78 -8.39 -1.25 -3.46
N ALA A 79 -9.00 -0.07 -3.60
CA ALA A 79 -10.45 0.08 -3.62
C ALA A 79 -11.15 -0.33 -4.94
N LYS A 80 -10.47 -0.95 -5.92
CA LYS A 80 -11.09 -1.12 -7.25
C LYS A 80 -10.79 -2.40 -8.05
N ILE A 81 -10.22 -3.44 -7.43
CA ILE A 81 -9.91 -4.68 -8.17
C ILE A 81 -10.94 -5.81 -7.90
N LEU A 82 -11.87 -5.70 -6.94
CA LEU A 82 -12.74 -6.83 -6.54
C LEU A 82 -14.25 -6.56 -6.57
N GLY A 83 -14.74 -5.70 -7.48
CA GLY A 83 -16.18 -5.42 -7.65
C GLY A 83 -17.07 -6.65 -7.98
N GLY A 84 -16.49 -7.82 -8.26
CA GLY A 84 -17.22 -9.07 -8.45
C GLY A 84 -17.40 -9.94 -7.19
N PHE A 85 -16.66 -9.67 -6.10
CA PHE A 85 -16.64 -10.53 -4.91
C PHE A 85 -17.06 -9.80 -3.61
N GLY A 86 -17.35 -8.51 -3.66
CA GLY A 86 -17.77 -7.74 -2.47
C GLY A 86 -16.67 -7.63 -1.40
N LEU A 87 -15.40 -7.70 -1.83
CA LEU A 87 -14.21 -7.47 -1.04
C LEU A 87 -13.65 -6.10 -1.42
N ASP A 88 -13.30 -5.28 -0.42
CA ASP A 88 -12.85 -3.90 -0.66
C ASP A 88 -11.32 -3.81 -0.78
N ASP A 89 -10.61 -4.84 -0.34
CA ASP A 89 -9.15 -4.80 -0.24
C ASP A 89 -8.50 -6.18 -0.18
N VAL A 90 -7.39 -6.33 -0.90
CA VAL A 90 -6.46 -7.46 -0.75
C VAL A 90 -5.04 -6.89 -0.73
N ARG A 91 -4.32 -7.16 0.37
CA ARG A 91 -2.94 -6.75 0.57
C ARG A 91 -2.07 -7.98 0.77
N LEU A 92 -1.00 -8.08 0.02
CA LEU A 92 0.16 -8.92 0.37
C LEU A 92 1.20 -8.02 1.02
N GLY A 93 1.68 -8.41 2.19
CA GLY A 93 2.67 -7.64 2.90
C GLY A 93 3.38 -8.47 3.95
N ARG A 94 4.30 -7.82 4.67
CA ARG A 94 4.92 -8.40 5.84
C ARG A 94 4.07 -8.16 7.07
N ASP A 95 4.03 -9.12 7.99
CA ASP A 95 3.34 -8.95 9.26
C ASP A 95 4.08 -7.92 10.13
N ASP A 96 3.61 -6.68 10.08
CA ASP A 96 3.91 -5.68 11.10
C ASP A 96 2.73 -5.68 12.08
N SER A 97 2.86 -6.48 13.13
CA SER A 97 1.83 -6.68 14.15
C SER A 97 1.55 -5.42 14.99
N SER A 98 2.28 -4.32 14.75
CA SER A 98 2.02 -3.03 15.35
C SER A 98 0.71 -2.43 14.83
N ALA A 99 -0.28 -2.32 15.73
CA ALA A 99 -1.58 -1.73 15.42
C ALA A 99 -1.55 -0.23 15.09
N LEU A 100 -0.39 0.42 15.25
CA LEU A 100 -0.18 1.85 15.06
C LEU A 100 0.63 2.16 13.78
N GLY A 101 0.81 1.18 12.90
CA GLY A 101 1.71 1.31 11.75
C GLY A 101 3.17 1.39 12.19
N THR A 102 4.03 1.59 11.21
CA THR A 102 5.48 1.75 11.35
C THR A 102 5.82 3.01 12.17
N LEU A 103 5.55 2.99 13.47
CA LEU A 103 6.18 3.92 14.38
C LEU A 103 7.65 3.50 14.48
N PRO A 104 8.63 4.39 14.24
CA PRO A 104 9.98 4.13 14.66
C PRO A 104 9.96 3.98 16.19
N GLN A 105 9.96 2.74 16.69
CA GLN A 105 10.08 2.45 18.11
C GLN A 105 11.51 2.75 18.56
N SER A 106 11.82 4.03 18.75
CA SER A 106 12.99 4.45 19.50
C SER A 106 12.61 4.54 20.97
N THR A 107 12.63 3.41 21.68
CA THR A 107 12.64 3.39 23.15
C THR A 107 14.08 3.50 23.65
N VAL A 108 14.31 4.31 24.70
CA VAL A 108 15.63 4.60 25.28
C VAL A 108 16.30 3.37 25.93
N ALA A 109 15.60 2.24 26.02
CA ALA A 109 16.14 0.98 26.50
C ALA A 109 16.11 -0.05 25.36
N GLY A 110 17.29 -0.39 24.84
CA GLY A 110 17.62 -1.67 24.21
C GLY A 110 16.83 -2.04 22.95
N ARG A 111 17.55 -2.06 21.82
CA ARG A 111 17.14 -2.65 20.53
C ARG A 111 16.48 -4.03 20.73
N THR A 112 15.15 -4.10 20.69
CA THR A 112 14.43 -5.36 20.55
C THR A 112 14.46 -5.80 19.09
N GLY A 113 14.80 -7.07 18.88
CA GLY A 113 15.02 -7.66 17.57
C GLY A 113 13.83 -7.44 16.65
N GLN A 114 14.13 -7.02 15.43
CA GLN A 114 13.24 -7.02 14.29
C GLN A 114 12.70 -8.44 14.13
N ALA A 115 11.45 -8.68 14.55
CA ALA A 115 10.77 -9.93 14.28
C ALA A 115 10.79 -10.13 12.77
N SER A 116 11.26 -11.30 12.33
CA SER A 116 11.28 -11.66 10.91
C SER A 116 9.85 -11.64 10.42
N ALA A 117 9.43 -10.54 9.81
CA ALA A 117 8.04 -10.38 9.47
C ALA A 117 7.68 -11.43 8.41
N ALA A 118 6.75 -12.31 8.79
CA ALA A 118 6.26 -13.35 7.93
C ALA A 118 5.45 -12.73 6.79
N GLU A 119 5.49 -13.34 5.62
CA GLU A 119 4.64 -12.92 4.51
C GLU A 119 3.18 -13.27 4.86
N VAL A 120 2.33 -12.25 4.88
CA VAL A 120 0.92 -12.36 5.24
C VAL A 120 0.03 -11.84 4.12
N VAL A 121 -1.04 -12.57 3.86
CA VAL A 121 -2.13 -12.15 3.01
C VAL A 121 -3.20 -11.55 3.91
N THR A 122 -3.56 -10.29 3.68
CA THR A 122 -4.63 -9.58 4.39
C THR A 122 -5.77 -9.29 3.44
N VAL A 123 -6.96 -9.76 3.79
CA VAL A 123 -8.20 -9.48 3.07
C VAL A 123 -9.05 -8.56 3.94
N GLY A 124 -9.49 -7.44 3.37
CA GLY A 124 -10.24 -6.41 4.08
C GLY A 124 -11.61 -6.14 3.46
N LYS A 125 -12.59 -5.85 4.32
CA LYS A 125 -13.91 -5.39 3.94
C LYS A 125 -14.39 -4.29 4.87
N ARG A 126 -14.87 -3.20 4.29
CA ARG A 126 -15.53 -2.11 4.98
C ARG A 126 -17.02 -2.40 5.01
N LEU A 127 -17.57 -2.57 6.21
CA LEU A 127 -19.01 -2.83 6.38
C LEU A 127 -19.79 -1.52 6.40
N THR A 128 -19.20 -0.50 7.04
CA THR A 128 -19.76 0.84 7.21
C THR A 128 -18.59 1.83 7.17
N ASP A 129 -18.87 3.14 7.02
CA ASP A 129 -17.84 4.18 7.08
C ASP A 129 -16.99 4.12 8.37
N ASP A 130 -17.57 3.62 9.47
CA ASP A 130 -16.92 3.52 10.77
C ASP A 130 -16.37 2.12 11.12
N ILE A 131 -16.76 1.08 10.37
CA ILE A 131 -16.45 -0.33 10.72
C ILE A 131 -15.67 -1.00 9.59
N TYR A 132 -14.44 -1.39 9.91
CA TYR A 132 -13.54 -2.10 9.02
C TYR A 132 -13.16 -3.46 9.60
N VAL A 133 -13.41 -4.51 8.83
CA VAL A 133 -13.07 -5.90 9.18
C VAL A 133 -11.95 -6.37 8.28
N SER A 134 -10.94 -6.99 8.86
CA SER A 134 -9.81 -7.55 8.12
C SER A 134 -9.43 -8.91 8.65
N TYR A 135 -9.18 -9.84 7.75
CA TYR A 135 -8.67 -11.17 8.04
C TYR A 135 -7.26 -11.30 7.48
N ARG A 136 -6.35 -11.81 8.29
CA ARG A 136 -4.93 -12.00 7.94
C ARG A 136 -4.59 -13.48 8.05
N GLN A 137 -3.86 -13.97 7.06
CA GLN A 137 -3.35 -15.34 7.02
C GLN A 137 -1.85 -15.32 6.73
N GLY A 138 -1.05 -15.92 7.60
CA GLY A 138 0.38 -16.16 7.37
C GLY A 138 0.62 -17.24 6.34
N LEU A 139 1.53 -16.99 5.38
CA LEU A 139 1.93 -17.97 4.37
C LEU A 139 2.94 -18.98 4.90
N ALA A 140 3.80 -18.58 5.83
CA ALA A 140 4.83 -19.44 6.41
C ALA A 140 4.29 -20.32 7.56
N ASP A 141 3.56 -19.72 8.50
CA ASP A 141 3.17 -20.37 9.76
C ASP A 141 1.68 -20.79 9.82
N ALA A 142 0.91 -20.62 8.74
CA ALA A 142 -0.53 -20.92 8.66
C ALA A 142 -1.38 -20.30 9.79
N GLU A 143 -0.88 -19.29 10.50
CA GLU A 143 -1.58 -18.60 11.56
C GLU A 143 -2.54 -17.55 11.00
N GLY A 144 -3.79 -17.60 11.46
CA GLY A 144 -4.84 -16.67 11.09
C GLY A 144 -5.15 -15.68 12.20
N SER A 145 -5.36 -14.41 11.85
CA SER A 145 -5.89 -13.40 12.78
C SER A 145 -6.98 -12.56 12.14
N LEU A 146 -8.05 -12.34 12.91
CA LEU A 146 -9.15 -11.45 12.58
C LEU A 146 -8.95 -10.14 13.33
N ARG A 147 -9.05 -9.01 12.63
CA ARG A 147 -8.99 -7.67 13.21
C ARG A 147 -10.21 -6.88 12.80
N ILE A 148 -10.92 -6.35 13.79
CA ILE A 148 -12.08 -5.48 13.62
C ILE A 148 -11.71 -4.11 14.18
N ALA A 149 -11.78 -3.08 13.35
CA ALA A 149 -11.57 -1.70 13.76
C ALA A 149 -12.90 -0.95 13.66
N TRP A 150 -13.29 -0.30 14.76
CA TRP A 150 -14.52 0.47 14.86
C TRP A 150 -14.22 1.88 15.37
N GLN A 151 -14.59 2.89 14.58
CA GLN A 151 -14.57 4.28 14.98
C GLN A 151 -15.83 4.60 15.80
N LEU A 152 -15.71 4.80 17.11
CA LEU A 152 -16.84 5.16 17.97
C LEU A 152 -17.16 6.65 17.92
N THR A 153 -16.12 7.50 17.84
CA THR A 153 -16.26 8.97 17.76
C THR A 153 -15.12 9.55 16.92
N GLN A 154 -15.11 10.86 16.66
CA GLN A 154 -14.02 11.53 15.93
C GLN A 154 -12.63 11.39 16.60
N GLY A 155 -12.58 11.06 17.88
CA GLY A 155 -11.34 10.85 18.64
C GLY A 155 -11.13 9.43 19.13
N LEU A 156 -12.15 8.56 19.17
CA LEU A 156 -12.05 7.23 19.78
C LEU A 156 -12.19 6.12 18.74
N GLN A 157 -11.19 5.26 18.66
CA GLN A 157 -11.16 4.07 17.83
C GLN A 157 -10.99 2.83 18.72
N LEU A 158 -11.83 1.82 18.53
CA LEU A 158 -11.72 0.52 19.18
C LEU A 158 -11.20 -0.51 18.17
N ILE A 159 -10.20 -1.29 18.56
CA ILE A 159 -9.61 -2.33 17.73
C ILE A 159 -9.71 -3.65 18.49
N LEU A 160 -10.46 -4.58 17.93
CA LEU A 160 -10.58 -5.94 18.42
C LEU A 160 -9.71 -6.86 17.55
N ARG A 161 -8.92 -7.69 18.20
CA ARG A 161 -8.12 -8.75 17.58
C ARG A 161 -8.58 -10.10 18.11
N ALA A 162 -8.76 -11.06 17.22
CA ALA A 162 -9.07 -12.44 17.53
C ALA A 162 -8.22 -13.37 16.66
N GLY A 163 -8.01 -14.62 17.10
CA GLY A 163 -7.15 -15.59 16.41
C GLY A 163 -5.94 -15.95 17.27
N TYR A 164 -4.76 -16.04 16.66
CA TYR A 164 -3.54 -16.46 17.33
C TYR A 164 -3.13 -15.58 18.52
N LEU A 165 -3.34 -14.26 18.41
CA LEU A 165 -3.11 -13.29 19.48
C LEU A 165 -4.37 -12.44 19.70
N PRO A 166 -5.33 -12.93 20.51
CA PRO A 166 -6.52 -12.16 20.82
C PRO A 166 -6.17 -10.96 21.70
N GLY A 167 -6.84 -9.83 21.47
CA GLY A 167 -6.59 -8.61 22.22
C GLY A 167 -7.58 -7.52 21.91
N VAL A 168 -7.67 -6.54 22.80
CA VAL A 168 -8.55 -5.37 22.65
C VAL A 168 -7.73 -4.13 22.91
N ASP A 169 -7.69 -3.24 21.93
CA ASP A 169 -7.07 -1.93 22.06
C ASP A 169 -8.12 -0.84 21.88
N ALA A 170 -7.97 0.23 22.65
CA ALA A 170 -8.71 1.47 22.45
C ALA A 170 -7.70 2.59 22.22
N VAL A 171 -7.86 3.31 21.10
CA VAL A 171 -7.01 4.42 20.70
C VAL A 171 -7.83 5.69 20.79
N TYR A 172 -7.39 6.61 21.64
CA TYR A 172 -7.98 7.95 21.75
C TYR A 172 -6.99 8.99 21.20
N ARG A 173 -7.41 9.71 20.16
CA ARG A 173 -6.68 10.80 19.54
C ARG A 173 -7.32 12.13 19.91
N PHE A 174 -6.52 13.00 20.52
CA PHE A 174 -6.90 14.37 20.81
C PHE A 174 -5.97 15.32 20.04
N SER A 175 -6.55 16.27 19.31
CA SER A 175 -5.81 17.33 18.62
C SER A 175 -6.08 18.66 19.30
N PHE A 176 -5.02 19.36 19.73
CA PHE A 176 -5.11 20.75 20.18
C PHE A 176 -5.10 21.67 18.96
N ARG A 177 -5.95 22.70 18.98
CA ARG A 177 -5.93 23.80 18.01
C ARG A 177 -5.20 25.00 18.60
#